data_AF-A0A8J5Y301-F1
#
_entry.id   AF-A0A8J5Y301-F1
#
_cell.length_a   1.000
_cell.length_b   1.000
_cell.length_c   1.000
_cell.angle_alpha   90.00
_cell.angle_beta   90.00
_cell.angle_gamma   90.00
#
_symmetry.space_group_name_H-M   'P 1'
#
loop_
_entity.id
_entity.type
_entity.pdbx_description
1 polymer ?
#
loop_
_entity_poly.entity_id
_entity_poly.type
_entity_poly.pdbx_seq_one_letter_code
_entity_poly.pdbx_strand_id
1 'polypeptide(L)' 'MSFIPPPPLVFAVENDIEPPPLRANPTIAQMRQHVEESTKKHKALACLQNGVSDVIFTRIMACSTPKEA' A
#
# COMPACT_ATOMS: atom_id res chain seq x y z
N MET A 1 -0.63 9.23 27.81
CA MET A 1 -0.04 8.99 26.48
C MET A 1 -1.16 8.48 25.58
N SER A 2 -1.59 9.26 24.61
CA SER A 2 -2.70 8.90 23.73
C SER A 2 -2.19 7.99 22.62
N PHE A 3 -2.79 6.82 22.46
CA PHE A 3 -2.49 5.91 21.35
C PHE A 3 -3.08 6.52 20.07
N ILE A 4 -2.23 6.96 19.16
CA ILE A 4 -2.65 7.42 17.83
C ILE A 4 -2.78 6.15 16.96
N PRO A 5 -3.99 5.76 16.52
CA PRO A 5 -4.14 4.62 15.63
C PRO A 5 -3.38 4.89 14.32
N PRO A 6 -2.74 3.86 13.72
CA PRO A 6 -2.02 4.04 12.48
C PRO A 6 -2.96 4.58 11.38
N PRO A 7 -2.51 5.57 10.59
CA PRO A 7 -3.36 6.20 9.59
C PRO A 7 -3.87 5.18 8.57
N PRO A 8 -5.10 5.37 8.04
CA PRO A 8 -5.66 4.49 7.02
C PRO A 8 -4.76 4.44 5.78
N LEU A 9 -4.73 3.30 5.10
CA LEU A 9 -3.88 3.11 3.90
C LEU A 9 -4.14 4.17 2.82
N VAL A 10 -5.39 4.64 2.70
CA VAL A 10 -5.78 5.72 1.76
C VAL A 10 -5.11 7.06 2.10
N PHE A 11 -4.92 7.36 3.38
CA PHE A 11 -4.25 8.58 3.82
C PHE A 11 -2.76 8.55 3.50
N ALA A 12 -2.12 7.37 3.56
CA ALA A 12 -0.72 7.20 3.17
C ALA A 12 -0.50 7.32 1.65
N VAL A 13 -1.53 7.06 0.84
CA VAL A 13 -1.49 7.24 -0.62
C VAL A 13 -1.65 8.71 -1.00
N GLU A 14 -2.56 9.43 -0.35
CA GLU A 14 -2.94 10.80 -0.71
C GLU A 14 -1.94 11.87 -0.26
N ASN A 15 -1.19 11.64 0.82
CA ASN A 15 -0.28 12.66 1.36
C ASN A 15 1.01 12.85 0.55
N ASP A 16 1.29 12.03 -0.47
CA ASP A 16 2.44 12.09 -1.39
C ASP A 16 3.72 12.73 -0.83
N ILE A 17 4.08 12.36 0.40
CA ILE A 17 5.26 12.91 1.06
C ILE A 17 6.43 12.13 0.50
N GLU A 18 7.00 12.65 -0.59
CA GLU A 18 8.29 12.20 -1.07
C GLU A 18 9.28 12.23 0.10
N PRO A 19 9.94 11.10 0.41
CA PRO A 19 10.84 11.04 1.54
C PRO A 19 11.98 12.03 1.32
N PRO A 20 12.43 12.74 2.38
CA PRO A 20 13.52 13.70 2.26
C PRO A 20 14.76 13.07 1.61
N PRO A 21 15.50 13.82 0.77
CA PRO A 21 16.72 13.33 0.15
C PRO A 21 17.71 12.80 1.20
N LEU A 22 18.37 11.69 0.87
CA LEU A 22 19.47 11.16 1.69
C LEU A 22 20.56 12.23 1.87
N ARG A 23 21.14 12.28 3.07
CA ARG A 23 22.29 13.15 3.37
C ARG A 23 23.53 12.68 2.60
N ALA A 24 24.53 13.55 2.42
CA ALA A 24 25.71 13.29 1.58
C ALA A 24 26.60 12.10 2.01
N ASN A 25 26.52 11.64 3.27
CA ASN A 25 27.20 10.44 3.77
C ASN A 25 26.23 9.62 4.64
N PRO A 26 25.32 8.88 4.00
CA PRO A 26 24.32 8.11 4.72
C PRO A 26 24.93 6.80 5.24
N THR A 27 24.53 6.37 6.43
CA THR A 27 24.86 5.01 6.90
C THR A 27 24.00 3.98 6.16
N ILE A 28 24.44 2.71 6.13
CA ILE A 28 23.68 1.61 5.52
C ILE A 28 22.25 1.51 6.08
N ALA A 29 22.07 1.78 7.37
CA ALA A 29 20.76 1.80 8.01
C ALA A 29 19.85 2.91 7.45
N GLN A 30 20.39 4.11 7.22
CA GLN A 30 19.65 5.23 6.64
C GLN A 30 19.25 4.98 5.19
N MET A 31 20.13 4.36 4.40
CA MET A 31 19.81 3.96 3.02
C MET A 31 18.65 2.96 2.98
N ARG A 32 18.67 1.93 3.84
CA ARG A 32 17.59 0.93 3.93
C ARG A 32 16.26 1.56 4.35
N GLN A 33 16.30 2.43 5.35
CA GLN A 33 15.11 3.13 5.83
C GLN A 33 14.50 4.02 4.73
N HIS A 34 15.32 4.77 3.99
CA HIS A 34 14.84 5.63 2.91
C HIS A 34 14.16 4.82 1.78
N VAL A 35 14.69 3.65 1.43
CA VAL A 35 14.05 2.73 0.47
C VAL A 35 12.71 2.21 1.02
N GLU A 36 12.65 1.89 2.31
CA GLU A 36 11.40 1.43 2.93
C GLU A 36 10.33 2.52 2.98
N GLU A 37 10.71 3.76 3.30
CA GLU A 37 9.82 4.92 3.28
C GLU A 37 9.32 5.23 1.86
N SER A 38 10.21 5.22 0.87
CA SER A 38 9.86 5.43 -0.55
C SER A 38 8.90 4.35 -1.09
N THR A 39 9.05 3.12 -0.60
CA THR A 39 8.21 1.99 -1.02
C THR A 39 6.89 1.91 -0.26
N LYS A 40 6.72 2.62 0.86
CA LYS A 40 5.52 2.56 1.71
C LYS A 40 4.24 2.94 0.96
N LYS A 41 4.29 3.97 0.11
CA LYS A 41 3.16 4.39 -0.75
C LYS A 41 2.79 3.29 -1.75
N HIS A 42 3.78 2.77 -2.48
CA HIS A 42 3.58 1.72 -3.46
C HIS A 42 3.01 0.45 -2.82
N LYS A 43 3.48 0.08 -1.63
CA LYS A 43 2.93 -1.03 -0.84
C LYS A 43 1.47 -0.78 -0.47
N ALA A 44 1.11 0.42 -0.02
CA ALA A 44 -0.28 0.77 0.30
C ALA A 44 -1.20 0.69 -0.94
N LEU A 45 -0.75 1.20 -2.09
CA LEU A 45 -1.45 1.07 -3.37
C LEU A 45 -1.63 -0.38 -3.79
N ALA A 46 -0.57 -1.19 -3.70
CA ALA A 46 -0.62 -2.61 -4.03
C ALA A 46 -1.60 -3.36 -3.11
N CYS A 47 -1.62 -3.04 -1.80
CA CYS A 47 -2.59 -3.61 -0.87
C CYS A 47 -4.04 -3.26 -1.25
N LEU A 48 -4.32 -2.00 -1.62
CA LEU A 48 -5.65 -1.59 -2.06
C LEU A 48 -6.05 -2.29 -3.36
N GLN A 49 -5.16 -2.32 -4.34
CA GLN A 49 -5.39 -3.00 -5.62
C GLN A 49 -5.63 -4.50 -5.43
N ASN A 50 -4.86 -5.15 -4.55
CA ASN A 50 -5.04 -6.56 -4.24
C ASN A 50 -6.41 -6.81 -3.59
N GLY A 51 -6.78 -6.00 -2.58
CA GLY A 51 -8.10 -6.13 -1.94
C GLY A 51 -9.27 -5.90 -2.92
N VAL A 52 -9.17 -4.93 -3.82
CA VAL A 52 -10.17 -4.70 -4.87
C VAL A 52 -10.22 -5.89 -5.83
N SER A 53 -9.07 -6.42 -6.23
CA SER A 53 -8.98 -7.58 -7.12
C SER A 53 -9.59 -8.82 -6.47
N ASP A 54 -9.28 -9.10 -5.21
CA ASP A 54 -9.82 -10.23 -4.44
C ASP A 54 -11.35 -10.17 -4.37
N VAL A 55 -11.93 -8.99 -4.12
CA VAL A 55 -13.39 -8.79 -4.10
C VAL A 55 -14.01 -9.05 -5.48
N ILE A 56 -13.39 -8.53 -6.55
CA ILE A 56 -13.87 -8.74 -7.92
C ILE A 56 -13.80 -10.22 -8.29
N PHE A 57 -12.66 -10.88 -8.06
CA PHE A 57 -12.48 -12.30 -8.32
C PHE A 57 -13.48 -13.14 -7.52
N THR A 58 -13.67 -12.83 -6.24
CA THR A 58 -14.65 -13.53 -5.40
C THR A 58 -16.06 -13.36 -5.95
N ARG A 59 -16.45 -12.15 -6.37
CA ARG A 59 -17.76 -11.92 -6.97
C ARG A 59 -17.93 -12.68 -8.28
N ILE A 60 -16.93 -12.69 -9.15
CA ILE A 60 -16.95 -13.47 -10.41
C ILE A 60 -17.10 -14.96 -10.12
N MET A 61 -16.34 -15.49 -9.16
CA MET A 61 -16.41 -16.89 -8.75
C MET A 61 -17.76 -17.25 -8.11
N ALA A 62 -18.33 -16.34 -7.32
CA ALA A 62 -19.63 -16.50 -6.70
C ALA A 62 -20.79 -16.33 -7.69
N CYS A 63 -20.57 -15.64 -8.82
CA CYS A 63 -21.45 -15.66 -9.96
C CYS A 63 -21.34 -17.02 -10.66
N SER A 64 -22.04 -18.04 -10.12
CA SER A 64 -22.38 -19.23 -10.89
C SER A 64 -23.27 -18.77 -12.05
N THR A 65 -22.69 -18.53 -13.23
CA THR A 65 -23.48 -18.40 -14.44
C THR A 65 -24.07 -19.79 -14.70
N PRO A 66 -25.40 -19.98 -14.63
CA PRO A 66 -25.97 -21.15 -15.29
C PRO A 66 -25.58 -20.99 -16.75
N LYS A 67 -24.91 -22.01 -17.30
CA LYS A 67 -24.83 -22.15 -18.75
C LYS A 67 -26.28 -22.38 -19.21
N GLU A 68 -26.98 -21.32 -19.58
CA GLU A 68 -28.29 -21.43 -20.24
C GLU A 68 -28.09 -22.30 -21.49
N ALA A 69 -28.90 -23.35 -21.59
CA ALA A 69 -28.84 -24.39 -22.61
C ALA A 69 -29.76 -24.08 -23.80
#